data_AF-A0A4Y9KXW7-F1
#
_entry.id   AF-A0A4Y9KXW7-F1
#
_cell.length_a   1.000
_cell.length_b   1.000
_cell.length_c   1.000
_cell.angle_alpha   90.00
_cell.angle_beta   90.00
_cell.angle_gamma   90.00
#
_symmetry.space_group_name_H-M   'P 1'
#
loop_
_entity.id
_entity.type
_entity.pdbx_description
1 polymer ?
#
loop_
_entity_poly.entity_id
_entity_poly.type
_entity_poly.pdbx_seq_one_letter_code
_entity_poly.pdbx_strand_id
1 'polypeptide(L)'
;MRDAADLSLAYSPGVALPCQEIVSDPSKAYLYTAKGNLVAVITNGTAVLGLGNIGALASKPVMEGKAVLFKQFGHVDSIDLEIDEADPERFVEIVASLSPSFGGINLEDIKAPDCFTIEQALSSSLDIPVFHDDQHGSAIVVAAALKNATRLLGKEIASLKICASGTGAASIACLQMLLLLGAKKENIYVSDSKGLVVEDRLSSIDPWRAQFAQKADARHLSDVMSDADVYLGLSVAGALTQDMVRKMASNPIVLALSNPVPEISPELALSARPDAIICTGRSDYPNQVNNVLCFPFIFRGALDCAAFTINNAMKLAAANAIAELASKPLARCQLIPNPFDARLLPAVASQVALAAMETGVARKPISDIDAYRKSLSQMKV
;
A
#
# COMPACT_ATOMS: atom_id res chain seq x y z
N MET A 1 22.22 19.79 -22.56
CA MET A 1 22.31 20.33 -23.93
C MET A 1 23.47 21.33 -23.97
N ARG A 2 24.44 21.14 -24.87
CA ARG A 2 25.71 21.90 -24.88
C ARG A 2 25.90 22.76 -26.13
N ASP A 3 25.32 22.35 -27.26
CA ASP A 3 25.47 23.04 -28.55
C ASP A 3 24.19 22.94 -29.41
N ALA A 4 24.26 23.50 -30.63
CA ALA A 4 23.15 23.48 -31.57
C ALA A 4 22.80 22.09 -32.10
N ALA A 5 23.77 21.16 -32.16
CA ALA A 5 23.51 19.80 -32.60
C ALA A 5 22.71 19.03 -31.54
N ASP A 6 23.06 19.18 -30.26
CA ASP A 6 22.27 18.65 -29.14
C ASP A 6 20.82 19.20 -29.19
N LEU A 7 20.63 20.50 -29.47
CA LEU A 7 19.29 21.12 -29.57
C LEU A 7 18.48 20.58 -30.76
N SER A 8 19.09 20.44 -31.93
CA SER A 8 18.40 19.91 -33.12
C SER A 8 17.99 18.44 -32.99
N LEU A 9 18.63 17.68 -32.10
CA LEU A 9 18.22 16.31 -31.75
C LEU A 9 17.14 16.31 -30.66
N ALA A 10 17.34 17.08 -29.60
CA ALA A 10 16.40 17.15 -28.47
C ALA A 10 15.06 17.82 -28.84
N TYR A 11 15.07 18.68 -29.86
CA TYR A 11 13.91 19.42 -30.32
C TYR A 11 13.83 19.40 -31.85
N SER A 12 13.23 20.43 -32.46
CA SER A 12 13.09 20.52 -33.90
C SER A 12 14.44 20.65 -34.61
N PRO A 13 14.65 19.92 -35.72
CA PRO A 13 13.70 19.00 -36.37
C PRO A 13 13.73 17.55 -35.85
N GLY A 14 14.74 17.15 -35.07
CA GLY A 14 14.99 15.75 -34.69
C GLY A 14 13.85 15.09 -33.89
N VAL A 15 13.17 15.84 -33.03
CA VAL A 15 12.04 15.35 -32.22
C VAL A 15 10.86 14.80 -33.05
N ALA A 16 10.77 15.17 -34.34
CA ALA A 16 9.73 14.63 -35.22
C ALA A 16 9.86 13.12 -35.47
N LEU A 17 11.09 12.57 -35.46
CA LEU A 17 11.35 11.16 -35.70
C LEU A 17 10.73 10.25 -34.62
N PRO A 18 11.00 10.43 -33.30
CA PRO A 18 10.34 9.62 -32.28
C PRO A 18 8.81 9.80 -32.28
N CYS A 19 8.28 10.98 -32.63
CA CYS A 19 6.83 11.16 -32.78
C CYS A 19 6.25 10.26 -33.89
N GLN A 20 6.87 10.20 -35.07
CA GLN A 20 6.44 9.34 -36.18
C GLN A 20 6.53 7.85 -35.82
N GLU A 21 7.57 7.46 -35.10
CA GLU A 21 7.74 6.11 -34.58
C GLU A 21 6.61 5.73 -33.61
N ILE A 22 6.21 6.63 -32.71
CA ILE A 22 5.11 6.40 -31.75
C ILE A 22 3.75 6.36 -32.45
N VAL A 23 3.54 7.19 -33.49
CA VAL A 23 2.32 7.10 -34.32
C VAL A 23 2.21 5.73 -34.99
N SER A 24 3.35 5.15 -35.41
CA SER A 24 3.40 3.84 -36.04
C SER A 24 3.25 2.69 -35.05
N ASP A 25 3.80 2.84 -33.84
CA ASP A 25 3.76 1.86 -32.76
C ASP A 25 3.73 2.59 -31.39
N PRO A 26 2.55 2.70 -30.76
CA PRO A 26 2.40 3.40 -29.48
C PRO A 26 3.27 2.85 -28.34
N SER A 27 3.68 1.57 -28.42
CA SER A 27 4.56 0.97 -27.40
C SER A 27 5.95 1.60 -27.38
N LYS A 28 6.39 2.24 -28.47
CA LYS A 28 7.66 2.97 -28.54
C LYS A 28 7.69 4.21 -27.65
N ALA A 29 6.55 4.67 -27.12
CA ALA A 29 6.52 5.70 -26.10
C ALA A 29 7.34 5.30 -24.86
N TYR A 30 7.39 4.02 -24.51
CA TYR A 30 8.20 3.51 -23.39
C TYR A 30 9.72 3.52 -23.68
N LEU A 31 10.11 3.61 -24.96
CA LEU A 31 11.51 3.65 -25.39
C LEU A 31 12.02 5.09 -25.58
N TYR A 32 11.23 5.94 -26.23
CA TYR A 32 11.65 7.28 -26.65
C TYR A 32 11.26 8.39 -25.69
N THR A 33 10.50 8.10 -24.63
CA THR A 33 10.04 9.10 -23.67
C THR A 33 10.27 8.62 -22.23
N ALA A 34 10.06 9.52 -21.27
CA ALA A 34 10.12 9.19 -19.86
C ALA A 34 8.97 8.28 -19.37
N LYS A 35 7.94 7.99 -20.20
CA LYS A 35 6.74 7.23 -19.80
C LYS A 35 7.08 5.95 -19.04
N GLY A 36 8.09 5.19 -19.48
CA GLY A 36 8.46 3.91 -18.85
C GLY A 36 9.01 4.00 -17.42
N ASN A 37 9.36 5.19 -16.93
CA ASN A 37 9.87 5.40 -15.58
C ASN A 37 9.09 6.48 -14.79
N LEU A 38 8.04 7.06 -15.37
CA LEU A 38 7.32 8.19 -14.78
C LEU A 38 6.00 7.75 -14.13
N VAL A 39 5.84 8.03 -12.84
CA VAL A 39 4.62 7.75 -12.06
C VAL A 39 3.95 9.04 -11.61
N ALA A 40 2.64 9.14 -11.84
CA ALA A 40 1.83 10.22 -11.28
C ALA A 40 1.39 9.87 -9.86
N VAL A 41 1.71 10.72 -8.87
CA VAL A 41 1.12 10.68 -7.53
C VAL A 41 -0.10 11.58 -7.54
N ILE A 42 -1.30 11.00 -7.50
CA ILE A 42 -2.55 11.73 -7.73
C ILE A 42 -3.42 11.72 -6.49
N THR A 43 -3.94 12.89 -6.12
CA THR A 43 -4.84 13.08 -4.99
C THR A 43 -5.90 14.15 -5.27
N ASN A 44 -6.99 14.14 -4.51
CA ASN A 44 -7.89 15.30 -4.36
C ASN A 44 -7.85 15.91 -2.94
N GLY A 45 -6.94 15.43 -2.08
CA GLY A 45 -6.73 15.96 -0.73
C GLY A 45 -7.89 15.74 0.24
N THR A 46 -8.75 14.74 -0.02
CA THR A 46 -9.96 14.50 0.78
C THR A 46 -9.74 13.64 2.03
N ALA A 47 -8.58 12.97 2.15
CA ALA A 47 -8.23 12.14 3.30
C ALA A 47 -6.73 12.19 3.64
N VAL A 48 -6.17 13.40 3.74
CA VAL A 48 -4.72 13.60 3.95
C VAL A 48 -4.31 13.20 5.36
N LEU A 49 -3.54 12.12 5.49
CA LEU A 49 -3.02 11.63 6.77
C LEU A 49 -4.15 11.53 7.83
N GLY A 50 -3.92 12.05 9.03
CA GLY A 50 -4.94 12.23 10.08
C GLY A 50 -5.64 13.60 10.05
N LEU A 51 -5.38 14.43 9.03
CA LEU A 51 -5.93 15.79 8.90
C LEU A 51 -7.31 15.81 8.22
N GLY A 52 -7.65 14.75 7.50
CA GLY A 52 -8.93 14.62 6.79
C GLY A 52 -8.95 15.42 5.50
N ASN A 53 -10.11 16.01 5.18
CA ASN A 53 -10.28 16.78 3.96
C ASN A 53 -9.71 18.18 4.13
N ILE A 54 -8.52 18.41 3.58
CA ILE A 54 -7.84 19.71 3.56
C ILE A 54 -7.81 20.34 2.15
N GLY A 55 -8.37 19.63 1.16
CA GLY A 55 -8.40 20.05 -0.23
C GLY A 55 -7.09 19.78 -0.98
N ALA A 56 -7.20 19.76 -2.32
CA ALA A 56 -6.12 19.36 -3.21
C ALA A 56 -4.85 20.24 -3.04
N LEU A 57 -4.97 21.56 -2.93
CA LEU A 57 -3.78 22.41 -2.79
C LEU A 57 -3.00 22.16 -1.49
N ALA A 58 -3.70 21.92 -0.37
CA ALA A 58 -3.06 21.74 0.92
C ALA A 58 -2.44 20.33 1.07
N SER A 59 -2.83 19.36 0.24
CA SER A 59 -2.23 18.02 0.22
C SER A 59 -0.87 17.98 -0.48
N LYS A 60 -0.57 18.98 -1.33
CA LYS A 60 0.65 19.05 -2.15
C LYS A 60 1.96 18.68 -1.43
N PRO A 61 2.26 19.18 -0.21
CA PRO A 61 3.52 18.81 0.46
C PRO A 61 3.65 17.31 0.75
N VAL A 62 2.54 16.61 0.99
CA VAL A 62 2.54 15.14 1.19
C VAL A 62 2.84 14.44 -0.14
N MET A 63 2.25 14.91 -1.24
CA MET A 63 2.46 14.36 -2.58
C MET A 63 3.89 14.58 -3.09
N GLU A 64 4.44 15.78 -2.92
CA GLU A 64 5.85 16.06 -3.21
C GLU A 64 6.77 15.14 -2.39
N GLY A 65 6.44 14.93 -1.10
CA GLY A 65 7.12 13.96 -0.26
C GLY A 65 7.13 12.56 -0.86
N LYS A 66 5.98 12.06 -1.32
CA LYS A 66 5.87 10.75 -2.00
C LYS A 66 6.71 10.69 -3.28
N ALA A 67 6.71 11.74 -4.09
CA ALA A 67 7.53 11.81 -5.30
C ALA A 67 9.03 11.73 -4.99
N VAL A 68 9.50 12.40 -3.93
CA VAL A 68 10.88 12.28 -3.44
C VAL A 68 11.20 10.85 -3.02
N LEU A 69 10.29 10.19 -2.30
CA LEU A 69 10.48 8.81 -1.85
C LEU A 69 10.51 7.80 -3.01
N PHE A 70 9.69 7.99 -4.05
CA PHE A 70 9.76 7.23 -5.30
C PHE A 70 11.15 7.32 -5.93
N LYS A 71 11.70 8.54 -6.00
CA LYS A 71 13.02 8.76 -6.58
C LYS A 71 14.13 8.15 -5.72
N GLN A 72 14.10 8.43 -4.42
CA GLN A 72 15.11 8.04 -3.46
C GLN A 72 15.23 6.52 -3.30
N PHE A 73 14.11 5.82 -3.24
CA PHE A 73 14.09 4.38 -2.92
C PHE A 73 13.84 3.49 -4.15
N GLY A 74 13.03 3.95 -5.09
CA GLY A 74 12.64 3.19 -6.28
C GLY A 74 13.36 3.59 -7.57
N HIS A 75 14.16 4.66 -7.57
CA HIS A 75 14.68 5.27 -8.80
C HIS A 75 13.58 5.57 -9.84
N VAL A 76 12.35 5.78 -9.37
CA VAL A 76 11.18 6.10 -10.19
C VAL A 76 11.09 7.62 -10.27
N ASP A 77 10.95 8.16 -11.48
CA ASP A 77 10.65 9.57 -11.65
C ASP A 77 9.17 9.76 -11.34
N SER A 78 8.83 10.80 -10.56
CA SER A 78 7.46 11.00 -10.15
C SER A 78 7.10 12.48 -10.14
N ILE A 79 5.85 12.75 -10.48
CA ILE A 79 5.23 14.07 -10.39
C ILE A 79 3.93 13.95 -9.61
N ASP A 80 3.69 14.91 -8.74
CA ASP A 80 2.47 15.06 -7.99
C ASP A 80 1.41 15.84 -8.79
N LEU A 81 0.16 15.39 -8.71
CA LEU A 81 -1.00 15.98 -9.37
C LEU A 81 -2.15 16.12 -8.37
N GLU A 82 -2.36 17.34 -7.91
CA GLU A 82 -3.47 17.74 -7.06
C GLU A 82 -4.70 18.08 -7.92
N ILE A 83 -5.69 17.18 -7.96
CA ILE A 83 -6.93 17.37 -8.72
C ILE A 83 -8.00 17.94 -7.80
N ASP A 84 -8.40 19.19 -8.05
CA ASP A 84 -9.51 19.84 -7.34
C ASP A 84 -10.87 19.41 -7.91
N GLU A 85 -11.19 18.12 -7.80
CA GLU A 85 -12.47 17.53 -8.19
C GLU A 85 -12.93 16.53 -7.13
N ALA A 86 -14.16 16.72 -6.65
CA ALA A 86 -14.75 15.94 -5.58
C ALA A 86 -15.67 14.83 -6.11
N ASP A 87 -16.16 14.95 -7.35
CA ASP A 87 -16.96 13.91 -7.99
C ASP A 87 -16.06 12.74 -8.45
N PRO A 88 -16.29 11.50 -7.97
CA PRO A 88 -15.44 10.36 -8.32
C PRO A 88 -15.43 10.02 -9.80
N GLU A 89 -16.54 10.18 -10.52
CA GLU A 89 -16.63 9.85 -11.94
C GLU A 89 -15.81 10.84 -12.76
N ARG A 90 -15.97 12.15 -12.50
CA ARG A 90 -15.19 13.20 -13.14
C ARG A 90 -13.71 13.11 -12.79
N PHE A 91 -13.38 12.76 -11.56
CA PHE A 91 -11.99 12.50 -11.16
C PHE A 91 -11.38 11.37 -12.00
N VAL A 92 -12.10 10.26 -12.20
CA VAL A 92 -11.67 9.14 -13.05
C VAL A 92 -11.47 9.61 -14.50
N GLU A 93 -12.39 10.39 -15.05
CA GLU A 93 -12.27 10.94 -16.42
C GLU A 93 -11.00 11.78 -16.59
N ILE A 94 -10.74 12.69 -15.64
CA ILE A 94 -9.55 13.55 -15.65
C ILE A 94 -8.29 12.68 -15.61
N VAL A 95 -8.18 11.76 -14.63
CA VAL A 95 -7.00 10.90 -14.48
C VAL A 95 -6.80 10.02 -15.72
N ALA A 96 -7.86 9.44 -16.26
CA ALA A 96 -7.78 8.59 -17.44
C ALA A 96 -7.25 9.35 -18.66
N SER A 97 -7.68 10.60 -18.84
CA SER A 97 -7.21 11.46 -19.94
C SER A 97 -5.71 11.79 -19.86
N LEU A 98 -5.12 11.78 -18.66
CA LEU A 98 -3.71 12.06 -18.42
C LEU A 98 -2.81 10.82 -18.53
N SER A 99 -3.38 9.62 -18.56
CA SER A 99 -2.66 8.33 -18.59
C SER A 99 -1.62 8.18 -19.73
N PRO A 100 -1.74 8.80 -20.93
CA PRO A 100 -0.69 8.71 -21.95
C PRO A 100 0.68 9.19 -21.47
N SER A 101 0.74 10.12 -20.51
CA SER A 101 1.98 10.68 -19.96
C SER A 101 2.74 9.74 -19.02
N PHE A 102 2.05 8.78 -18.39
CA PHE A 102 2.57 8.05 -17.24
C PHE A 102 2.74 6.55 -17.51
N GLY A 103 3.73 5.94 -16.89
CA GLY A 103 3.93 4.48 -16.85
C GLY A 103 3.18 3.81 -15.71
N GLY A 104 2.67 4.59 -14.74
CA GLY A 104 1.84 4.12 -13.65
C GLY A 104 1.19 5.29 -12.89
N ILE A 105 0.14 4.98 -12.15
CA ILE A 105 -0.62 5.93 -11.32
C ILE A 105 -0.63 5.44 -9.88
N ASN A 106 -0.15 6.28 -8.98
CA ASN A 106 -0.21 6.09 -7.55
C ASN A 106 -1.28 7.02 -6.97
N LEU A 107 -2.44 6.46 -6.58
CA LEU A 107 -3.51 7.23 -5.92
C LEU A 107 -3.17 7.40 -4.44
N GLU A 108 -3.38 8.61 -3.91
CA GLU A 108 -3.15 8.90 -2.49
C GLU A 108 -4.16 9.84 -1.84
N ASP A 109 -4.38 9.64 -0.54
CA ASP A 109 -5.14 10.52 0.34
C ASP A 109 -6.56 10.85 -0.19
N ILE A 110 -7.24 9.84 -0.75
CA ILE A 110 -8.61 9.92 -1.25
C ILE A 110 -9.55 9.25 -0.25
N LYS A 111 -10.63 9.93 0.13
CA LYS A 111 -11.58 9.41 1.14
C LYS A 111 -12.29 8.14 0.66
N ALA A 112 -12.60 7.26 1.61
CA ALA A 112 -13.57 6.18 1.40
C ALA A 112 -15.02 6.74 1.45
N PRO A 113 -15.96 6.16 0.69
CA PRO A 113 -15.81 5.00 -0.20
C PRO A 113 -15.29 5.35 -1.61
N ASP A 114 -15.16 6.64 -1.95
CA ASP A 114 -14.83 7.11 -3.30
C ASP A 114 -13.53 6.51 -3.83
N CYS A 115 -12.51 6.37 -2.97
CA CYS A 115 -11.23 5.76 -3.31
C CYS A 115 -11.34 4.35 -3.91
N PHE A 116 -12.31 3.55 -3.46
CA PHE A 116 -12.52 2.19 -3.97
C PHE A 116 -13.11 2.22 -5.38
N THR A 117 -14.10 3.08 -5.61
CA THR A 117 -14.74 3.25 -6.91
C THR A 117 -13.75 3.81 -7.93
N ILE A 118 -12.98 4.83 -7.54
CA ILE A 118 -11.94 5.46 -8.38
C ILE A 118 -10.88 4.44 -8.78
N GLU A 119 -10.32 3.72 -7.81
CA GLU A 119 -9.29 2.72 -8.11
C GLU A 119 -9.83 1.60 -9.01
N GLN A 120 -11.02 1.08 -8.73
CA GLN A 120 -11.63 0.01 -9.52
C GLN A 120 -11.86 0.47 -10.97
N ALA A 121 -12.39 1.68 -11.17
CA ALA A 121 -12.67 2.23 -12.49
C ALA A 121 -11.38 2.47 -13.29
N LEU A 122 -10.37 3.08 -12.66
CA LEU A 122 -9.07 3.35 -13.29
C LEU A 122 -8.32 2.05 -13.61
N SER A 123 -8.25 1.12 -12.66
CA SER A 123 -7.55 -0.16 -12.86
C SER A 123 -8.18 -1.03 -13.95
N SER A 124 -9.49 -0.85 -14.21
CA SER A 124 -10.21 -1.60 -15.24
C SER A 124 -10.18 -0.93 -16.62
N SER A 125 -9.97 0.38 -16.68
CA SER A 125 -10.03 1.16 -17.93
C SER A 125 -8.66 1.49 -18.51
N LEU A 126 -7.61 1.50 -17.69
CA LEU A 126 -6.26 1.89 -18.11
C LEU A 126 -5.39 0.68 -18.46
N ASP A 127 -4.43 0.91 -19.36
CA ASP A 127 -3.41 -0.06 -19.76
C ASP A 127 -2.09 0.10 -18.98
N ILE A 128 -2.11 0.83 -17.87
CA ILE A 128 -0.98 1.09 -16.97
C ILE A 128 -1.36 0.74 -15.53
N PRO A 129 -0.40 0.35 -14.67
CA PRO A 129 -0.66 -0.01 -13.30
C PRO A 129 -1.22 1.19 -12.52
N VAL A 130 -2.36 0.96 -11.88
CA VAL A 130 -2.97 1.85 -10.90
C VAL A 130 -2.84 1.20 -9.53
N PHE A 131 -2.42 1.97 -8.53
CA PHE A 131 -2.23 1.49 -7.17
C PHE A 131 -2.61 2.57 -6.18
N HIS A 132 -3.53 2.29 -5.28
CA HIS A 132 -3.78 3.17 -4.15
C HIS A 132 -2.88 2.80 -2.96
N ASP A 133 -2.00 3.71 -2.55
CA ASP A 133 -0.95 3.40 -1.57
C ASP A 133 -1.49 3.32 -0.12
N ASP A 134 -2.40 4.20 0.28
CA ASP A 134 -3.09 4.05 1.58
C ASP A 134 -3.80 2.70 1.74
N GLN A 135 -4.37 2.16 0.65
CA GLN A 135 -5.04 0.88 0.64
C GLN A 135 -4.02 -0.27 0.62
N HIS A 136 -3.37 -0.47 -0.53
CA HIS A 136 -2.60 -1.68 -0.79
C HIS A 136 -1.21 -1.62 -0.20
N GLY A 137 -0.59 -0.43 -0.15
CA GLY A 137 0.72 -0.24 0.48
C GLY A 137 0.66 -0.59 1.97
N SER A 138 -0.32 -0.05 2.68
CA SER A 138 -0.60 -0.40 4.08
C SER A 138 -0.86 -1.90 4.25
N ALA A 139 -1.73 -2.47 3.42
CA ALA A 139 -2.11 -3.87 3.48
C ALA A 139 -0.92 -4.83 3.29
N ILE A 140 -0.02 -4.52 2.36
CA ILE A 140 1.17 -5.31 2.06
C ILE A 140 2.14 -5.34 3.25
N VAL A 141 2.37 -4.19 3.90
CA VAL A 141 3.30 -4.10 5.03
C VAL A 141 2.69 -4.72 6.29
N VAL A 142 1.38 -4.56 6.51
CA VAL A 142 0.63 -5.28 7.56
C VAL A 142 0.72 -6.79 7.36
N ALA A 143 0.51 -7.26 6.13
CA ALA A 143 0.64 -8.67 5.77
C ALA A 143 2.05 -9.22 6.05
N ALA A 144 3.10 -8.46 5.71
CA ALA A 144 4.48 -8.83 5.99
C ALA A 144 4.77 -8.93 7.50
N ALA A 145 4.34 -7.92 8.28
CA ALA A 145 4.50 -7.92 9.73
C ALA A 145 3.74 -9.07 10.39
N LEU A 146 2.48 -9.30 10.01
CA LEU A 146 1.67 -10.38 10.57
C LEU A 146 2.28 -11.75 10.23
N LYS A 147 2.74 -11.96 9.00
CA LYS A 147 3.38 -13.22 8.59
C LYS A 147 4.62 -13.55 9.43
N ASN A 148 5.44 -12.55 9.75
CA ASN A 148 6.60 -12.77 10.62
C ASN A 148 6.20 -12.93 12.09
N ALA A 149 5.19 -12.21 12.55
CA ALA A 149 4.66 -12.37 13.91
C ALA A 149 4.10 -13.79 14.12
N THR A 150 3.35 -14.33 13.18
CA THR A 150 2.82 -15.69 13.27
C THR A 150 3.91 -16.75 13.20
N ARG A 151 4.91 -16.59 12.33
CA ARG A 151 6.10 -17.46 12.31
C ARG A 151 6.86 -17.44 13.64
N LEU A 152 7.06 -16.26 14.22
CA LEU A 152 7.72 -16.10 15.52
C LEU A 152 6.95 -16.80 16.64
N LEU A 153 5.62 -16.75 16.59
CA LEU A 153 4.73 -17.34 17.61
C LEU A 153 4.35 -18.80 17.34
N GLY A 154 4.68 -19.35 16.18
CA GLY A 154 4.21 -20.67 15.75
C GLY A 154 2.68 -20.77 15.62
N LYS A 155 2.01 -19.67 15.24
CA LYS A 155 0.56 -19.61 15.04
C LYS A 155 0.21 -19.71 13.55
N GLU A 156 -0.94 -20.30 13.24
CA GLU A 156 -1.49 -20.30 11.88
C GLU A 156 -2.40 -19.08 11.68
N ILE A 157 -2.27 -18.37 10.56
CA ILE A 157 -3.10 -17.17 10.28
C ILE A 157 -4.59 -17.53 10.30
N ALA A 158 -4.94 -18.72 9.81
CA ALA A 158 -6.30 -19.22 9.75
C ALA A 158 -6.96 -19.42 11.13
N SER A 159 -6.19 -19.54 12.22
CA SER A 159 -6.72 -19.69 13.58
C SER A 159 -6.81 -18.38 14.35
N LEU A 160 -6.28 -17.27 13.82
CA LEU A 160 -6.22 -16.01 14.55
C LEU A 160 -7.59 -15.37 14.66
N LYS A 161 -7.94 -14.91 15.86
CA LYS A 161 -9.04 -13.97 16.07
C LYS A 161 -8.53 -12.54 15.86
N ILE A 162 -9.13 -11.82 14.92
CA ILE A 162 -8.68 -10.49 14.48
C ILE A 162 -9.75 -9.46 14.84
N CYS A 163 -9.39 -8.48 15.66
CA CYS A 163 -10.25 -7.34 16.01
C CYS A 163 -9.70 -6.07 15.37
N ALA A 164 -10.42 -5.51 14.41
CA ALA A 164 -10.05 -4.32 13.68
C ALA A 164 -10.86 -3.08 14.13
N SER A 165 -10.17 -1.96 14.32
CA SER A 165 -10.76 -0.66 14.58
C SER A 165 -10.57 0.23 13.37
N GLY A 166 -11.68 0.73 12.83
CA GLY A 166 -11.71 1.52 11.61
C GLY A 166 -12.17 0.70 10.40
N THR A 167 -12.90 1.35 9.50
CA THR A 167 -13.45 0.76 8.27
C THR A 167 -13.15 1.61 7.04
N GLY A 168 -12.13 2.48 7.13
CA GLY A 168 -11.62 3.25 6.00
C GLY A 168 -10.85 2.39 5.00
N ALA A 169 -10.36 3.04 3.95
CA ALA A 169 -9.66 2.44 2.81
C ALA A 169 -8.55 1.46 3.23
N ALA A 170 -7.62 1.92 4.07
CA ALA A 170 -6.51 1.12 4.57
C ALA A 170 -6.97 -0.12 5.37
N SER A 171 -7.95 0.03 6.26
CA SER A 171 -8.42 -1.07 7.12
C SER A 171 -9.07 -2.18 6.30
N ILE A 172 -9.96 -1.82 5.38
CA ILE A 172 -10.64 -2.77 4.50
C ILE A 172 -9.63 -3.50 3.61
N ALA A 173 -8.68 -2.78 3.01
CA ALA A 173 -7.63 -3.37 2.18
C ALA A 173 -6.72 -4.31 2.98
N CYS A 174 -6.33 -3.93 4.21
CA CYS A 174 -5.59 -4.80 5.13
C CYS A 174 -6.37 -6.10 5.38
N LEU A 175 -7.64 -6.02 5.77
CA LEU A 175 -8.45 -7.20 6.04
C LEU A 175 -8.62 -8.10 4.81
N GLN A 176 -8.81 -7.53 3.62
CA GLN A 176 -8.85 -8.30 2.37
C GLN A 176 -7.52 -9.00 2.09
N MET A 177 -6.39 -8.33 2.33
CA MET A 177 -5.07 -8.94 2.20
C MET A 177 -4.83 -10.04 3.23
N LEU A 178 -5.35 -9.90 4.45
CA LEU A 178 -5.29 -10.97 5.46
C LEU A 178 -6.12 -12.19 5.04
N LEU A 179 -7.28 -12.00 4.42
CA LEU A 179 -8.04 -13.11 3.81
C LEU A 179 -7.22 -13.81 2.72
N LEU A 180 -6.52 -13.06 1.86
CA LEU A 180 -5.62 -13.64 0.84
C LEU A 180 -4.45 -14.42 1.47
N LEU A 181 -3.97 -14.03 2.64
CA LEU A 181 -2.98 -14.79 3.42
C LEU A 181 -3.56 -16.04 4.12
N GLY A 182 -4.88 -16.24 4.08
CA GLY A 182 -5.54 -17.40 4.67
C GLY A 182 -6.24 -17.13 6.01
N ALA A 183 -6.39 -15.86 6.43
CA ALA A 183 -7.27 -15.55 7.56
C ALA A 183 -8.71 -15.96 7.23
N LYS A 184 -9.43 -16.41 8.25
CA LYS A 184 -10.82 -16.84 8.10
C LYS A 184 -11.77 -15.67 8.38
N LYS A 185 -12.71 -15.43 7.46
CA LYS A 185 -13.66 -14.30 7.59
C LYS A 185 -14.45 -14.37 8.88
N GLU A 186 -14.88 -15.55 9.30
CA GLU A 186 -15.61 -15.79 10.56
C GLU A 186 -14.84 -15.37 11.83
N ASN A 187 -13.50 -15.21 11.73
CA ASN A 187 -12.65 -14.79 12.84
C ASN A 187 -12.31 -13.28 12.83
N ILE A 188 -12.85 -12.53 11.86
CA ILE A 188 -12.57 -11.10 11.69
C ILE A 188 -13.74 -10.26 12.20
N TYR A 189 -13.47 -9.45 13.22
CA TYR A 189 -14.44 -8.53 13.81
C TYR A 189 -13.97 -7.10 13.57
N VAL A 190 -14.78 -6.29 12.89
CA VAL A 190 -14.42 -4.89 12.59
C VAL A 190 -15.44 -3.93 13.18
N SER A 191 -14.97 -2.81 13.72
CA SER A 191 -15.82 -1.74 14.25
C SER A 191 -15.56 -0.43 13.53
N ASP A 192 -16.63 0.31 13.25
CA ASP A 192 -16.58 1.70 12.82
C ASP A 192 -17.05 2.64 13.94
N SER A 193 -17.23 3.92 13.62
CA SER A 193 -17.68 4.94 14.58
C SER A 193 -19.08 4.68 15.16
N LYS A 194 -19.89 3.80 14.56
CA LYS A 194 -21.22 3.41 15.05
C LYS A 194 -21.21 2.06 15.77
N GLY A 195 -20.04 1.46 15.99
CA GLY A 195 -19.86 0.19 16.68
C GLY A 195 -19.47 -0.96 15.75
N LEU A 196 -19.66 -2.18 16.22
CA LEU A 196 -19.30 -3.40 15.50
C LEU A 196 -20.11 -3.52 14.20
N VAL A 197 -19.46 -3.96 13.13
CA VAL A 197 -20.10 -4.21 11.84
C VAL A 197 -20.74 -5.60 11.91
N VAL A 198 -22.07 -5.61 12.04
CA VAL A 198 -22.89 -6.83 12.18
C VAL A 198 -23.99 -6.87 11.13
N GLU A 199 -24.56 -8.05 10.89
CA GLU A 199 -25.60 -8.27 9.86
C GLU A 199 -26.80 -7.31 10.00
N ASP A 200 -27.20 -6.97 11.23
CA ASP A 200 -28.30 -6.01 11.51
C ASP A 200 -28.05 -4.62 10.92
N ARG A 201 -26.79 -4.28 10.61
CA ARG A 201 -26.39 -2.97 10.09
C ARG A 201 -26.23 -2.94 8.56
N LEU A 202 -26.45 -4.04 7.85
CA LEU A 202 -26.20 -4.17 6.40
C LEU A 202 -26.90 -3.09 5.57
N SER A 203 -28.10 -2.65 5.97
CA SER A 203 -28.84 -1.57 5.28
C SER A 203 -28.22 -0.17 5.41
N SER A 204 -27.25 0.00 6.31
CA SER A 204 -26.68 1.30 6.71
C SER A 204 -25.19 1.45 6.39
N ILE A 205 -24.61 0.47 5.72
CA ILE A 205 -23.18 0.41 5.37
C ILE A 205 -23.01 0.09 3.88
N ASP A 206 -21.90 0.54 3.31
CA ASP A 206 -21.56 0.24 1.91
C ASP A 206 -21.13 -1.23 1.73
N PRO A 207 -21.11 -1.74 0.47
CA PRO A 207 -20.75 -3.11 0.17
C PRO A 207 -19.36 -3.53 0.67
N TRP A 208 -18.40 -2.59 0.69
CA TRP A 208 -17.02 -2.85 1.11
C TRP A 208 -16.95 -3.16 2.62
N ARG A 209 -17.76 -2.48 3.44
CA ARG A 209 -17.89 -2.81 4.87
C ARG A 209 -18.76 -4.03 5.10
N ALA A 210 -19.84 -4.18 4.32
CA ALA A 210 -20.78 -5.29 4.44
C ALA A 210 -20.10 -6.67 4.32
N GLN A 211 -19.02 -6.77 3.55
CA GLN A 211 -18.27 -8.02 3.40
C GLN A 211 -17.66 -8.54 4.72
N PHE A 212 -17.51 -7.69 5.75
CA PHE A 212 -16.99 -8.05 7.08
C PHE A 212 -18.06 -8.07 8.18
N ALA A 213 -19.33 -7.94 7.81
CA ALA A 213 -20.43 -8.06 8.77
C ALA A 213 -20.43 -9.45 9.42
N GLN A 214 -20.48 -9.46 10.76
CA GLN A 214 -20.56 -10.68 11.55
C GLN A 214 -21.99 -10.93 12.06
N LYS A 215 -22.35 -12.20 12.20
CA LYS A 215 -23.53 -12.60 12.94
C LYS A 215 -23.19 -12.68 14.42
N ALA A 216 -23.39 -11.58 15.14
CA ALA A 216 -23.05 -11.48 16.56
C ALA A 216 -24.01 -10.55 17.32
N ASP A 217 -24.26 -10.87 18.60
CA ASP A 217 -25.02 -10.01 19.52
C ASP A 217 -24.18 -8.83 20.05
N ALA A 218 -22.85 -8.94 19.98
CA ALA A 218 -21.91 -7.89 20.33
C ALA A 218 -22.18 -6.60 19.55
N ARG A 219 -21.94 -5.44 20.19
CA ARG A 219 -22.22 -4.11 19.61
C ARG A 219 -21.00 -3.22 19.61
N HIS A 220 -20.01 -3.49 20.47
CA HIS A 220 -18.75 -2.76 20.53
C HIS A 220 -17.57 -3.70 20.29
N LEU A 221 -16.46 -3.15 19.78
CA LEU A 221 -15.23 -3.93 19.59
C LEU A 221 -14.70 -4.52 20.90
N SER A 222 -14.91 -3.81 22.02
CA SER A 222 -14.57 -4.28 23.36
C SER A 222 -15.27 -5.56 23.77
N ASP A 223 -16.47 -5.83 23.23
CA ASP A 223 -17.28 -7.01 23.57
C ASP A 223 -16.67 -8.30 22.99
N VAL A 224 -15.89 -8.16 21.91
CA VAL A 224 -15.27 -9.27 21.18
C VAL A 224 -13.75 -9.32 21.38
N MET A 225 -13.17 -8.46 22.21
CA MET A 225 -11.71 -8.38 22.39
C MET A 225 -11.11 -9.55 23.19
N SER A 226 -11.92 -10.23 24.00
CA SER A 226 -11.47 -11.41 24.76
C SER A 226 -10.87 -12.45 23.83
N ASP A 227 -9.66 -12.91 24.17
CA ASP A 227 -8.88 -13.88 23.39
C ASP A 227 -8.58 -13.46 21.95
N ALA A 228 -8.62 -12.16 21.63
CA ALA A 228 -8.16 -11.67 20.33
C ALA A 228 -6.64 -11.88 20.19
N ASP A 229 -6.22 -12.52 19.09
CA ASP A 229 -4.80 -12.69 18.77
C ASP A 229 -4.20 -11.44 18.14
N VAL A 230 -5.01 -10.72 17.36
CA VAL A 230 -4.58 -9.55 16.59
C VAL A 230 -5.52 -8.40 16.85
N TYR A 231 -4.94 -7.24 17.16
CA TYR A 231 -5.61 -5.96 17.01
C TYR A 231 -5.05 -5.24 15.78
N LEU A 232 -5.94 -4.78 14.90
CA LEU A 232 -5.59 -3.94 13.74
C LEU A 232 -6.27 -2.58 13.89
N GLY A 233 -5.50 -1.57 14.29
CA GLY A 233 -5.94 -0.19 14.39
C GLY A 233 -5.53 0.60 13.15
N LEU A 234 -6.52 1.13 12.46
CA LEU A 234 -6.41 2.16 11.43
C LEU A 234 -7.57 3.16 11.62
N SER A 235 -7.65 3.74 12.81
CA SER A 235 -8.77 4.59 13.23
C SER A 235 -8.33 5.91 13.85
N VAL A 236 -8.48 6.07 15.17
CA VAL A 236 -8.25 7.31 15.90
C VAL A 236 -7.41 7.06 17.15
N ALA A 237 -6.66 8.08 17.56
CA ALA A 237 -5.85 8.04 18.76
C ALA A 237 -6.68 7.63 20.00
N GLY A 238 -6.14 6.72 20.82
CA GLY A 238 -6.80 6.25 22.04
C GLY A 238 -7.92 5.22 21.84
N ALA A 239 -8.18 4.75 20.61
CA ALA A 239 -9.25 3.77 20.35
C ALA A 239 -9.01 2.40 20.99
N LEU A 240 -7.76 2.04 21.32
CA LEU A 240 -7.41 0.81 22.01
C LEU A 240 -7.04 1.12 23.46
N THR A 241 -7.87 0.67 24.40
CA THR A 241 -7.64 0.91 25.83
C THR A 241 -6.78 -0.19 26.45
N GLN A 242 -6.11 0.11 27.57
CA GLN A 242 -5.36 -0.89 28.33
C GLN A 242 -6.24 -2.05 28.80
N ASP A 243 -7.51 -1.80 29.12
CA ASP A 243 -8.47 -2.85 29.52
C ASP A 243 -8.80 -3.80 28.37
N MET A 244 -8.88 -3.29 27.14
CA MET A 244 -9.03 -4.12 25.95
C MET A 244 -7.78 -4.99 25.74
N VAL A 245 -6.59 -4.39 25.86
CA VAL A 245 -5.30 -5.09 25.70
C VAL A 245 -5.11 -6.19 26.74
N ARG A 246 -5.55 -5.99 28.00
CA ARG A 246 -5.49 -7.01 29.06
C ARG A 246 -6.34 -8.25 28.75
N LYS A 247 -7.42 -8.10 27.98
CA LYS A 247 -8.34 -9.19 27.60
C LYS A 247 -7.89 -9.99 26.38
N MET A 248 -6.91 -9.48 25.62
CA MET A 248 -6.40 -10.18 24.44
C MET A 248 -5.73 -11.50 24.80
N ALA A 249 -5.55 -12.37 23.80
CA ALA A 249 -4.89 -13.65 23.96
C ALA A 249 -3.42 -13.49 24.43
N SER A 250 -2.80 -14.60 24.84
CA SER A 250 -1.35 -14.61 25.11
C SER A 250 -0.56 -14.29 23.84
N ASN A 251 0.52 -13.52 24.03
CA ASN A 251 1.36 -12.99 22.96
C ASN A 251 0.56 -12.31 21.84
N PRO A 252 -0.28 -11.30 22.15
CA PRO A 252 -1.11 -10.67 21.15
C PRO A 252 -0.27 -9.79 20.23
N ILE A 253 -0.74 -9.64 18.99
CA ILE A 253 -0.14 -8.80 17.97
C ILE A 253 -0.97 -7.52 17.90
N VAL A 254 -0.38 -6.39 18.30
CA VAL A 254 -1.03 -5.08 18.33
C VAL A 254 -0.46 -4.23 17.22
N LEU A 255 -1.20 -4.07 16.13
CA LEU A 255 -0.90 -3.18 15.01
C LEU A 255 -1.67 -1.87 15.26
N ALA A 256 -1.07 -0.89 15.95
CA ALA A 256 -1.68 0.40 16.24
C ALA A 256 -1.13 1.47 15.28
N LEU A 257 -1.76 1.61 14.11
CA LEU A 257 -1.15 2.22 12.93
C LEU A 257 -1.64 3.66 12.64
N SER A 258 -2.55 4.22 13.45
CA SER A 258 -2.95 5.62 13.31
C SER A 258 -1.76 6.57 13.42
N ASN A 259 -1.75 7.59 12.55
CA ASN A 259 -0.78 8.68 12.57
C ASN A 259 -1.48 10.03 12.81
N PRO A 260 -0.82 11.00 13.49
CA PRO A 260 0.51 10.91 14.09
C PRO A 260 0.54 10.23 15.48
N VAL A 261 -0.64 10.00 16.08
CA VAL A 261 -0.78 9.36 17.40
C VAL A 261 -1.52 8.03 17.23
N PRO A 262 -0.93 6.90 17.69
CA PRO A 262 -1.54 5.58 17.53
C PRO A 262 -2.75 5.37 18.44
N GLU A 263 -3.51 4.32 18.17
CA GLU A 263 -4.67 3.90 18.96
C GLU A 263 -4.31 3.59 20.42
N ILE A 264 -3.08 3.10 20.65
CA ILE A 264 -2.45 2.97 21.96
C ILE A 264 -0.94 3.16 21.80
N SER A 265 -0.28 3.80 22.76
CA SER A 265 1.18 3.89 22.74
C SER A 265 1.81 2.54 23.11
N PRO A 266 3.03 2.21 22.60
CA PRO A 266 3.71 0.98 22.97
C PRO A 266 3.91 0.81 24.47
N GLU A 267 4.18 1.89 25.20
CA GLU A 267 4.38 1.88 26.65
C GLU A 267 3.11 1.43 27.39
N LEU A 268 1.95 1.98 27.01
CA LEU A 268 0.67 1.64 27.61
C LEU A 268 0.25 0.20 27.28
N ALA A 269 0.50 -0.23 26.04
CA ALA A 269 0.24 -1.60 25.61
C ALA A 269 1.10 -2.62 26.37
N LEU A 270 2.42 -2.39 26.49
CA LEU A 270 3.33 -3.26 27.24
C LEU A 270 3.06 -3.25 28.74
N SER A 271 2.65 -2.10 29.31
CA SER A 271 2.23 -2.03 30.70
C SER A 271 0.99 -2.89 30.96
N ALA A 272 0.06 -2.95 30.00
CA ALA A 272 -1.15 -3.77 30.09
C ALA A 272 -0.89 -5.25 29.80
N ARG A 273 -0.01 -5.54 28.84
CA ARG A 273 0.29 -6.89 28.34
C ARG A 273 1.76 -6.98 27.93
N PRO A 274 2.67 -7.32 28.87
CA PRO A 274 4.13 -7.29 28.64
C PRO A 274 4.64 -8.20 27.53
N ASP A 275 3.86 -9.21 27.16
CA ASP A 275 4.10 -10.16 26.09
C ASP A 275 3.49 -9.74 24.74
N ALA A 276 2.92 -8.53 24.63
CA ALA A 276 2.43 -8.02 23.35
C ALA A 276 3.57 -7.79 22.35
N ILE A 277 3.31 -8.11 21.09
CA ILE A 277 4.13 -7.71 19.94
C ILE A 277 3.47 -6.47 19.35
N ILE A 278 4.19 -5.35 19.32
CA ILE A 278 3.61 -4.06 18.95
C ILE A 278 4.24 -3.57 17.66
N CYS A 279 3.38 -3.06 16.78
CA CYS A 279 3.76 -2.34 15.56
C CYS A 279 3.02 -1.01 15.53
N THR A 280 3.67 0.03 15.00
CA THR A 280 3.05 1.35 14.83
C THR A 280 3.39 1.94 13.46
N GLY A 281 2.71 3.01 13.05
CA GLY A 281 3.10 3.79 11.86
C GLY A 281 4.34 4.68 12.06
N ARG A 282 4.80 4.87 13.30
CA ARG A 282 5.83 5.84 13.65
C ARG A 282 7.24 5.28 13.54
N SER A 283 8.17 6.13 13.09
CA SER A 283 9.58 5.77 12.86
C SER A 283 10.43 5.72 14.12
N ASP A 284 9.96 6.30 15.22
CA ASP A 284 10.66 6.31 16.50
C ASP A 284 10.38 5.06 17.36
N TYR A 285 9.52 4.15 16.88
CA TYR A 285 9.28 2.85 17.51
C TYR A 285 9.77 1.68 16.65
N PRO A 286 10.08 0.52 17.28
CA PRO A 286 10.33 -0.71 16.54
C PRO A 286 9.10 -1.15 15.73
N ASN A 287 9.31 -2.03 14.74
CA ASN A 287 8.26 -2.53 13.84
C ASN A 287 7.41 -1.40 13.22
N GLN A 288 8.07 -0.44 12.58
CA GLN A 288 7.40 0.63 11.85
C GLN A 288 6.68 0.08 10.61
N VAL A 289 5.36 -0.09 10.68
CA VAL A 289 4.51 -0.47 9.55
C VAL A 289 4.18 0.79 8.77
N ASN A 290 4.96 1.06 7.73
CA ASN A 290 4.79 2.23 6.88
C ASN A 290 4.87 1.83 5.40
N ASN A 291 3.97 2.38 4.58
CA ASN A 291 3.82 2.05 3.16
C ASN A 291 5.07 2.37 2.31
N VAL A 292 6.02 3.18 2.82
CA VAL A 292 7.35 3.38 2.21
C VAL A 292 8.12 2.08 1.97
N LEU A 293 7.84 1.02 2.75
CA LEU A 293 8.41 -0.31 2.55
C LEU A 293 7.88 -1.02 1.29
N CYS A 294 6.86 -0.46 0.63
CA CYS A 294 6.13 -1.08 -0.46
C CYS A 294 6.17 -0.25 -1.75
N PHE A 295 5.55 0.95 -1.76
CA PHE A 295 5.23 1.63 -3.02
C PHE A 295 6.43 1.92 -3.94
N PRO A 296 7.63 2.32 -3.46
CA PRO A 296 8.73 2.59 -4.39
C PRO A 296 9.16 1.34 -5.14
N PHE A 297 9.13 0.19 -4.47
CA PHE A 297 9.68 -1.06 -4.97
C PHE A 297 8.67 -1.87 -5.79
N ILE A 298 7.38 -1.82 -5.42
CA ILE A 298 6.33 -2.48 -6.21
C ILE A 298 6.18 -1.80 -7.58
N PHE A 299 6.25 -0.46 -7.63
CA PHE A 299 6.27 0.26 -8.90
C PHE A 299 7.54 -0.01 -9.69
N ARG A 300 8.73 -0.02 -9.08
CA ARG A 300 9.96 -0.39 -9.79
C ARG A 300 9.81 -1.73 -10.52
N GLY A 301 9.34 -2.76 -9.81
CA GLY A 301 9.09 -4.09 -10.39
C GLY A 301 8.05 -4.08 -11.50
N ALA A 302 6.93 -3.38 -11.30
CA ALA A 302 5.87 -3.25 -12.30
C ALA A 302 6.33 -2.52 -13.58
N LEU A 303 7.07 -1.42 -13.44
CA LEU A 303 7.57 -0.61 -14.54
C LEU A 303 8.64 -1.35 -15.35
N ASP A 304 9.58 -2.02 -14.68
CA ASP A 304 10.71 -2.69 -15.36
C ASP A 304 10.27 -3.85 -16.25
N CYS A 305 9.15 -4.49 -15.90
CA CYS A 305 8.51 -5.51 -16.74
C CYS A 305 7.33 -4.99 -17.58
N ALA A 306 7.11 -3.67 -17.61
CA ALA A 306 6.01 -3.00 -18.29
C ALA A 306 4.63 -3.65 -18.02
N ALA A 307 4.37 -4.01 -16.75
CA ALA A 307 3.10 -4.55 -16.33
C ALA A 307 1.95 -3.59 -16.70
N PHE A 308 0.79 -4.10 -17.09
CA PHE A 308 -0.40 -3.26 -17.33
C PHE A 308 -1.29 -3.13 -16.09
N THR A 309 -1.02 -3.88 -15.01
CA THR A 309 -1.76 -3.83 -13.74
C THR A 309 -0.90 -4.31 -12.57
N ILE A 310 -1.31 -4.01 -11.33
CA ILE A 310 -0.74 -4.59 -10.10
C ILE A 310 -1.81 -5.48 -9.45
N ASN A 311 -1.71 -6.79 -9.71
CA ASN A 311 -2.69 -7.78 -9.23
C ASN A 311 -2.35 -8.34 -7.83
N ASN A 312 -3.25 -9.17 -7.28
CA ASN A 312 -3.09 -9.75 -5.94
C ASN A 312 -1.84 -10.64 -5.79
N ALA A 313 -1.42 -11.34 -6.84
CA ALA A 313 -0.20 -12.15 -6.79
C ALA A 313 1.04 -11.28 -6.60
N MET A 314 1.11 -10.14 -7.30
CA MET A 314 2.17 -9.15 -7.13
C MET A 314 2.17 -8.54 -5.72
N LYS A 315 0.99 -8.21 -5.17
CA LYS A 315 0.85 -7.70 -3.79
C LYS A 315 1.34 -8.73 -2.75
N LEU A 316 0.97 -10.00 -2.91
CA LEU A 316 1.44 -11.10 -2.06
C LEU A 316 2.95 -11.32 -2.19
N ALA A 317 3.50 -11.25 -3.41
CA ALA A 317 4.93 -11.36 -3.66
C ALA A 317 5.70 -10.23 -2.95
N ALA A 318 5.19 -8.99 -2.99
CA ALA A 318 5.76 -7.87 -2.26
C ALA A 318 5.75 -8.09 -0.74
N ALA A 319 4.61 -8.51 -0.17
CA ALA A 319 4.50 -8.79 1.27
C ALA A 319 5.47 -9.90 1.72
N ASN A 320 5.60 -10.96 0.92
CA ASN A 320 6.52 -12.05 1.17
C ASN A 320 7.98 -11.59 1.12
N ALA A 321 8.35 -10.78 0.12
CA ALA A 321 9.70 -10.25 -0.02
C ALA A 321 10.09 -9.35 1.15
N ILE A 322 9.19 -8.47 1.60
CA ILE A 322 9.41 -7.62 2.78
C ILE A 322 9.58 -8.47 4.04
N ALA A 323 8.73 -9.48 4.22
CA ALA A 323 8.81 -10.38 5.37
C ALA A 323 10.15 -11.14 5.43
N GLU A 324 10.67 -11.61 4.28
CA GLU A 324 11.93 -12.36 4.24
C GLU A 324 13.18 -11.52 4.55
N LEU A 325 13.09 -10.20 4.48
CA LEU A 325 14.19 -9.27 4.80
C LEU A 325 14.32 -8.95 6.29
N ALA A 326 13.35 -9.34 7.11
CA ALA A 326 13.40 -9.17 8.56
C ALA A 326 14.58 -9.91 9.20
N SER A 327 14.79 -9.66 10.49
CA SER A 327 15.87 -10.26 11.28
C SER A 327 15.86 -11.80 11.24
N LYS A 328 17.06 -12.41 11.26
CA LYS A 328 17.25 -13.87 11.35
C LYS A 328 18.24 -14.17 12.50
N PRO A 329 17.80 -14.76 13.64
CA PRO A 329 16.43 -15.16 13.96
C PRO A 329 15.48 -13.96 14.14
N LEU A 330 14.17 -14.19 13.95
CA LEU A 330 13.15 -13.16 14.17
C LEU A 330 13.10 -12.74 15.64
N ALA A 331 12.94 -11.44 15.87
CA ALA A 331 12.72 -10.87 17.19
C ALA A 331 11.39 -10.09 17.25
N ARG A 332 10.79 -10.01 18.45
CA ARG A 332 9.52 -9.30 18.69
C ARG A 332 9.52 -7.84 18.24
N CYS A 333 10.68 -7.19 18.27
CA CYS A 333 10.87 -5.80 17.88
C CYS A 333 11.43 -5.62 16.45
N GLN A 334 11.58 -6.70 15.68
CA GLN A 334 12.20 -6.68 14.35
C GLN A 334 11.48 -7.63 13.37
N LEU A 335 10.17 -7.42 13.21
CA LEU A 335 9.30 -8.18 12.31
C LEU A 335 9.37 -7.74 10.84
N ILE A 336 9.82 -6.53 10.59
CA ILE A 336 9.93 -5.93 9.24
C ILE A 336 11.25 -5.15 9.15
N PRO A 337 11.83 -5.03 7.94
CA PRO A 337 13.07 -4.29 7.75
C PRO A 337 12.88 -2.80 7.99
N ASN A 338 14.01 -2.11 8.20
CA ASN A 338 14.04 -0.65 8.22
C ASN A 338 13.81 -0.11 6.79
N PRO A 339 13.10 1.03 6.59
CA PRO A 339 12.93 1.66 5.28
C PRO A 339 14.20 1.93 4.49
N PHE A 340 15.33 2.13 5.16
CA PHE A 340 16.64 2.37 4.56
C PHE A 340 17.44 1.08 4.28
N ASP A 341 16.83 -0.10 4.45
CA ASP A 341 17.46 -1.35 4.08
C ASP A 341 17.62 -1.45 2.56
N ALA A 342 18.84 -1.28 2.06
CA ALA A 342 19.16 -1.30 0.64
C ALA A 342 18.77 -2.63 -0.06
N ARG A 343 18.50 -3.70 0.70
CA ARG A 343 18.03 -4.98 0.16
C ARG A 343 16.58 -4.93 -0.30
N LEU A 344 15.79 -3.94 0.14
CA LEU A 344 14.37 -3.79 -0.23
C LEU A 344 14.17 -3.68 -1.73
N LEU A 345 14.91 -2.79 -2.39
CA LEU A 345 14.80 -2.57 -3.83
C LEU A 345 15.00 -3.87 -4.65
N PRO A 346 16.15 -4.55 -4.57
CA PRO A 346 16.38 -5.78 -5.33
C PRO A 346 15.47 -6.93 -4.89
N ALA A 347 15.08 -7.03 -3.62
CA ALA A 347 14.23 -8.12 -3.16
C ALA A 347 12.78 -7.97 -3.63
N VAL A 348 12.17 -6.82 -3.36
CA VAL A 348 10.74 -6.58 -3.61
C VAL A 348 10.48 -6.44 -5.10
N ALA A 349 11.23 -5.57 -5.81
CA ALA A 349 11.00 -5.33 -7.24
C ALA A 349 11.18 -6.61 -8.09
N SER A 350 12.15 -7.46 -7.74
CA SER A 350 12.36 -8.74 -8.45
C SER A 350 11.22 -9.73 -8.22
N GLN A 351 10.69 -9.83 -7.00
CA GLN A 351 9.57 -10.73 -6.72
C GLN A 351 8.26 -10.23 -7.34
N VAL A 352 8.06 -8.90 -7.38
CA VAL A 352 6.92 -8.29 -8.05
C VAL A 352 6.98 -8.51 -9.56
N ALA A 353 8.14 -8.30 -10.18
CA ALA A 353 8.31 -8.55 -11.63
C ALA A 353 8.10 -10.03 -11.98
N LEU A 354 8.62 -10.95 -11.14
CA LEU A 354 8.39 -12.39 -11.32
C LEU A 354 6.90 -12.73 -11.26
N ALA A 355 6.18 -12.25 -10.24
CA ALA A 355 4.74 -12.48 -10.13
C ALA A 355 3.95 -11.86 -11.30
N ALA A 356 4.37 -10.71 -11.80
CA ALA A 356 3.78 -10.09 -12.99
C ALA A 356 3.95 -10.95 -14.24
N MET A 357 5.11 -11.59 -14.40
CA MET A 357 5.40 -12.52 -15.49
C MET A 357 4.58 -13.81 -15.35
N GLU A 358 4.54 -14.40 -14.16
CA GLU A 358 3.81 -15.65 -13.88
C GLU A 358 2.29 -15.51 -14.10
N THR A 359 1.75 -14.34 -13.81
CA THR A 359 0.32 -14.03 -14.04
C THR A 359 0.02 -13.48 -15.43
N GLY A 360 1.03 -13.33 -16.29
CA GLY A 360 0.85 -12.89 -17.68
C GLY A 360 0.53 -11.40 -17.84
N VAL A 361 0.76 -10.58 -16.81
CA VAL A 361 0.48 -9.13 -16.87
C VAL A 361 1.69 -8.29 -17.31
N ALA A 362 2.88 -8.89 -17.38
CA ALA A 362 4.11 -8.25 -17.85
C ALA A 362 4.18 -8.19 -19.39
N ARG A 363 4.24 -6.98 -19.97
CA ARG A 363 4.42 -6.79 -21.43
C ARG A 363 5.89 -6.90 -21.87
N LYS A 364 6.82 -6.73 -20.93
CA LYS A 364 8.27 -6.86 -21.16
C LYS A 364 8.86 -7.84 -20.13
N PRO A 365 8.66 -9.16 -20.29
CA PRO A 365 9.20 -10.15 -19.35
C PRO A 365 10.72 -10.05 -19.22
N ILE A 366 11.22 -10.25 -17.99
CA ILE A 366 12.65 -10.22 -17.67
C ILE A 366 13.22 -11.63 -17.84
N SER A 367 14.14 -11.82 -18.80
CA SER A 367 14.66 -13.15 -19.15
C SER A 367 15.62 -13.74 -18.10
N ASP A 368 16.36 -12.89 -17.38
CA ASP A 368 17.31 -13.27 -16.34
C ASP A 368 17.02 -12.46 -15.06
N ILE A 369 16.27 -13.08 -14.15
CA ILE A 369 15.83 -12.43 -12.91
C ILE A 369 16.98 -12.18 -11.94
N ASP A 370 18.04 -13.00 -11.97
CA ASP A 370 19.19 -12.87 -11.09
C ASP A 370 20.09 -11.73 -11.57
N ALA A 371 20.31 -11.60 -12.88
CA ALA A 371 20.99 -10.44 -13.46
C ALA A 371 20.23 -9.15 -13.17
N TYR A 372 18.90 -9.16 -13.29
CA TYR A 372 18.04 -8.02 -12.94
C TYR A 372 18.15 -7.63 -11.46
N ARG A 373 18.05 -8.61 -10.55
CA ARG A 373 18.24 -8.37 -9.11
C ARG A 373 19.62 -7.77 -8.81
N LYS A 374 20.65 -8.26 -9.49
CA LYS A 374 22.02 -7.72 -9.36
C LYS A 374 22.12 -6.29 -9.88
N SER A 375 21.49 -5.95 -11.01
CA SER A 375 21.50 -4.58 -11.53
C SER A 375 20.80 -3.60 -10.59
N LEU A 376 19.67 -4.01 -9.99
CA LEU A 376 18.97 -3.21 -8.97
C LEU A 376 19.86 -2.94 -7.75
N SER A 377 20.60 -3.96 -7.30
CA SER A 377 21.51 -3.83 -6.15
C SER A 377 22.70 -2.89 -6.41
N GLN A 378 22.98 -2.56 -7.67
CA GLN A 378 24.07 -1.66 -8.08
C GLN A 378 23.61 -0.22 -8.32
N MET A 379 22.29 0.03 -8.30
CA MET A 379 21.76 1.39 -8.41
C MET A 379 22.21 2.18 -7.19
N LYS A 380 22.91 3.28 -7.44
CA LYS A 380 23.32 4.22 -6.40
C LYS A 380 22.26 5.29 -6.30
N VAL A 381 21.81 5.53 -5.06
CA VAL A 381 20.95 6.64 -4.66
C VAL A 381 21.58 7.97 -5.06
#